data_AF-A0A941VMC6-F1
#
_entry.id   AF-A0A941VMC6-F1
#
_cell.length_a   1.000
_cell.length_b   1.000
_cell.length_c   1.000
_cell.angle_alpha   90.00
_cell.angle_beta   90.00
_cell.angle_gamma   90.00
#
_symmetry.space_group_name_H-M   'P 1'
#
loop_
_entity.id
_entity.type
_entity.pdbx_description
1 polymer ?
#
loop_
_entity_poly.entity_id
_entity_poly.type
_entity_poly.pdbx_seq_one_letter_code
_entity_poly.pdbx_strand_id
1 'polypeptide(L)'
;KVNPVGGCLPMLLQIPVFFALYKVLLVSIELRGAPFMLWITDLSAPDALFGQVAGFSLGGPLPYLMGITMVIQQKMTPSTMDPKQAKLMMLMPIIFTFMFLNFASGLVLYWLVNNILSIIQQFFVNRKLAKQPA
;
A
#
# COMPACT_ATOMS: atom_id res chain seq x y z
N LYS A 1 2.88 9.70 -27.77
CA LYS A 1 2.10 8.44 -27.72
C LYS A 1 2.15 7.94 -26.28
N VAL A 2 1.01 7.87 -25.60
CA VAL A 2 0.93 7.46 -24.18
C VAL A 2 0.98 5.93 -24.12
N ASN A 3 1.86 5.37 -23.28
CA ASN A 3 2.05 3.93 -23.17
C ASN A 3 0.94 3.32 -22.29
N PRO A 4 0.05 2.46 -22.82
CA PRO A 4 -1.06 1.85 -22.06
C PRO A 4 -0.59 0.96 -20.90
N VAL A 5 0.67 0.52 -20.92
CA VAL A 5 1.31 -0.33 -19.89
C VAL A 5 2.01 0.52 -18.81
N GLY A 6 2.09 1.84 -18.98
CA GLY A 6 2.80 2.74 -18.06
C GLY A 6 2.26 2.73 -16.63
N GLY A 7 0.99 2.35 -16.44
CA GLY A 7 0.37 2.23 -15.11
C GLY A 7 0.72 0.95 -14.34
N CYS A 8 1.10 -0.14 -15.01
CA CYS A 8 1.49 -1.40 -14.37
C CYS A 8 3.01 -1.64 -14.36
N LEU A 9 3.78 -0.85 -15.12
CA LEU A 9 5.24 -0.83 -15.05
C LEU A 9 5.79 -0.59 -13.62
N PRO A 10 5.19 0.29 -12.79
CA PRO A 10 5.61 0.48 -11.40
C PRO A 10 5.42 -0.78 -10.54
N MET A 11 4.38 -1.57 -10.81
CA MET A 11 4.13 -2.83 -10.10
C MET A 11 5.23 -3.86 -10.35
N LEU A 12 5.77 -3.93 -11.57
CA LEU A 12 6.84 -4.88 -11.90
C LEU A 12 8.12 -4.59 -11.10
N LEU A 13 8.46 -3.32 -10.91
CA LEU A 13 9.62 -2.94 -10.08
C LEU A 13 9.34 -3.12 -8.58
N GLN A 14 8.07 -3.01 -8.17
CA GLN A 14 7.66 -3.17 -6.78
C GLN A 14 7.69 -4.63 -6.31
N ILE A 15 7.36 -5.60 -7.18
CA ILE A 15 7.26 -7.03 -6.81
C ILE A 15 8.54 -7.57 -6.17
N PRO A 16 9.76 -7.37 -6.73
CA PRO A 16 11.00 -7.82 -6.11
C PRO A 16 11.24 -7.22 -4.71
N VAL A 17 10.93 -5.93 -4.53
CA VAL A 17 11.11 -5.24 -3.26
C VAL A 17 10.14 -5.77 -2.21
N PHE A 18 8.88 -5.97 -2.59
CA PHE A 18 7.86 -6.58 -1.73
C PHE A 18 8.28 -7.99 -1.29
N PHE A 19 8.74 -8.82 -2.23
CA PHE A 19 9.21 -10.17 -1.93
C PHE A 19 10.42 -10.18 -1.00
N ALA A 20 11.40 -9.31 -1.25
CA ALA A 20 12.58 -9.18 -0.40
C ALA A 20 12.20 -8.79 1.03
N LEU A 21 11.36 -7.76 1.19
CA LEU A 21 10.94 -7.30 2.52
C LEU A 21 10.11 -8.36 3.25
N TYR A 22 9.18 -9.02 2.56
CA TYR A 22 8.42 -10.14 3.10
C TYR A 22 9.34 -11.26 3.59
N LYS A 23 10.36 -11.62 2.81
CA LYS A 23 11.33 -12.65 3.19
C LYS A 23 12.18 -12.21 4.39
N VAL A 24 12.62 -10.96 4.44
CA VAL A 24 13.37 -10.41 5.57
C VAL A 24 12.55 -10.49 6.87
N LEU A 25 11.27 -10.11 6.83
CA LEU A 25 10.37 -10.17 7.99
C LEU A 25 10.10 -11.61 8.46
N LEU A 26 10.09 -12.58 7.54
CA LEU A 26 9.87 -13.98 7.88
C LEU A 26 11.11 -14.73 8.36
N VAL A 27 12.28 -14.41 7.80
CA VAL A 27 13.52 -15.19 8.01
C VAL A 27 14.40 -14.57 9.10
N SER A 28 14.32 -13.26 9.32
CA SER A 28 15.16 -12.60 10.32
C SER A 28 14.63 -12.88 11.72
N ILE A 29 15.42 -13.62 12.50
CA ILE A 29 15.06 -13.98 13.89
C ILE A 29 14.89 -12.71 14.75
N GLU A 30 15.68 -11.67 14.48
CA GLU A 30 15.64 -10.40 15.21
C GLU A 30 14.34 -9.62 15.03
N LEU A 31 13.62 -9.83 13.92
CA LEU A 31 12.36 -9.15 13.63
C LEU A 31 11.15 -9.90 14.19
N ARG A 32 11.34 -11.12 14.69
CA ARG A 32 10.28 -11.93 15.28
C ARG A 32 9.93 -11.39 16.66
N GLY A 33 8.68 -10.97 16.86
CA GLY A 33 8.26 -10.34 18.10
C GLY A 33 8.90 -8.96 18.31
N ALA A 34 9.47 -8.35 17.25
CA ALA A 34 10.09 -7.05 17.36
C ALA A 34 9.01 -5.96 17.52
N PRO A 35 8.94 -5.28 18.68
CA PRO A 35 8.00 -4.19 18.86
C PRO A 35 8.45 -2.98 18.05
N PHE A 36 7.49 -2.17 17.62
CA PHE A 36 7.78 -0.92 16.93
C PHE A 36 7.27 0.29 17.73
N MET A 37 6.05 0.75 17.45
CA MET A 37 5.44 1.89 18.14
C MET A 37 3.93 1.74 18.22
N LEU A 38 3.31 2.53 19.12
CA LEU A 38 1.85 2.55 19.33
C LEU A 38 1.33 1.15 19.70
N TRP A 39 0.44 0.58 18.90
CA TRP A 39 -0.14 -0.75 19.11
C TRP A 39 0.66 -1.88 18.44
N ILE A 40 1.73 -1.57 17.69
CA ILE A 40 2.49 -2.56 16.92
C ILE A 40 3.49 -3.24 17.84
N THR A 41 3.13 -4.43 18.30
CA THR A 41 3.93 -5.26 19.22
C THR A 41 4.82 -6.29 18.51
N ASP A 42 4.52 -6.62 17.25
CA ASP A 42 5.31 -7.56 16.45
C ASP A 42 5.26 -7.19 14.96
N LEU A 43 6.42 -6.82 14.40
CA LEU A 43 6.57 -6.49 12.98
C LEU A 43 6.44 -7.69 12.03
N SER A 44 6.72 -8.90 12.52
CA SER A 44 6.67 -10.14 11.73
C SER A 44 5.27 -10.76 11.68
N ALA A 45 4.40 -10.43 12.64
CA ALA A 45 3.03 -10.92 12.71
C ALA A 45 2.02 -9.93 12.09
N PRO A 46 0.82 -10.40 11.70
CA PRO A 46 -0.24 -9.49 11.22
C PRO A 46 -0.67 -8.48 12.28
N ASP A 47 -1.00 -7.26 11.85
CA ASP A 47 -1.66 -6.28 12.73
C ASP A 47 -3.08 -6.78 13.02
N ALA A 48 -3.32 -7.23 14.25
CA ALA A 48 -4.55 -7.90 14.67
C ALA A 48 -5.24 -7.18 15.86
N LEU A 49 -5.04 -5.86 15.99
CA LEU A 49 -5.57 -5.07 17.10
C LEU A 49 -7.09 -5.21 17.29
N PHE A 50 -7.85 -5.39 16.20
CA PHE A 50 -9.31 -5.55 16.24
C PHE A 50 -9.75 -6.99 16.50
N GLY A 51 -8.81 -7.92 16.65
CA GLY A 51 -9.09 -9.32 16.94
C GLY A 51 -9.56 -10.11 15.72
N GLN A 52 -10.25 -11.21 15.98
CA GLN A 52 -10.75 -12.13 14.96
C GLN A 52 -12.22 -12.45 15.21
N VAL A 53 -13.01 -12.58 14.15
CA VAL A 53 -14.41 -12.99 14.22
C VAL A 53 -14.62 -14.19 13.30
N ALA A 54 -15.14 -15.28 13.86
CA ALA A 54 -15.42 -16.53 13.12
C ALA A 54 -14.21 -17.06 12.31
N GLY A 55 -12.99 -16.90 12.84
CA GLY A 55 -11.75 -17.33 12.18
C GLY A 55 -11.20 -16.35 11.14
N PHE A 56 -11.84 -15.20 10.94
CA PHE A 56 -11.35 -14.15 10.06
C PHE A 56 -10.69 -13.03 10.87
N SER A 57 -9.45 -12.65 10.51
CA SER A 57 -8.77 -11.49 11.08
C SER A 57 -9.52 -10.22 10.71
N LEU A 58 -9.95 -9.45 11.72
CA LEU A 58 -10.43 -8.09 11.53
C LEU A 58 -9.26 -7.10 11.32
N GLY A 59 -8.02 -7.59 11.37
CA GLY A 59 -6.82 -6.81 11.22
C GLY A 59 -6.62 -5.79 12.34
N GLY A 60 -5.93 -4.71 12.01
CA GLY A 60 -5.76 -3.55 12.87
C GLY A 60 -5.73 -2.28 12.02
N PRO A 61 -5.36 -1.13 12.58
CA PRO A 61 -5.42 0.13 11.85
C PRO A 61 -4.54 0.18 10.59
N LEU A 62 -3.42 -0.56 10.53
CA LEU A 62 -2.46 -0.43 9.43
C LEU A 62 -3.03 -0.77 8.04
N PRO A 63 -3.68 -1.94 7.81
CA PRO A 63 -4.23 -2.26 6.49
C PRO A 63 -5.29 -1.26 6.03
N TYR A 64 -6.12 -0.74 6.94
CA TYR A 64 -7.15 0.25 6.58
C TYR A 64 -6.54 1.59 6.20
N LEU A 65 -5.56 2.08 6.97
CA LEU A 65 -4.82 3.30 6.63
C LEU A 65 -4.09 3.14 5.29
N MET A 66 -3.48 1.98 5.07
CA MET A 66 -2.85 1.64 3.80
C MET A 66 -3.87 1.69 2.65
N GLY A 67 -5.05 1.06 2.80
CA GLY A 67 -6.13 1.12 1.82
C GLY A 67 -6.63 2.53 1.52
N ILE A 68 -6.79 3.37 2.55
CA ILE A 68 -7.18 4.77 2.40
C ILE A 68 -6.11 5.54 1.59
N THR A 69 -4.83 5.36 1.92
CA THR A 69 -3.75 6.03 1.18
C THR A 69 -3.66 5.55 -0.28
N MET A 70 -3.93 4.27 -0.56
CA MET A 70 -4.02 3.79 -1.94
C MET A 70 -5.13 4.50 -2.73
N VAL A 71 -6.31 4.66 -2.14
CA VAL A 71 -7.43 5.38 -2.79
C VAL A 71 -7.06 6.85 -3.05
N ILE A 72 -6.40 7.51 -2.10
CA ILE A 72 -5.94 8.90 -2.25
C ILE A 72 -4.92 8.99 -3.39
N GLN A 73 -3.90 8.14 -3.38
CA GLN A 73 -2.86 8.12 -4.41
C GLN A 73 -3.45 7.87 -5.81
N GLN A 74 -4.40 6.95 -5.92
CA GLN A 74 -5.08 6.65 -7.17
C GLN A 74 -5.86 7.86 -7.70
N LYS A 75 -6.54 8.62 -6.82
CA LYS A 75 -7.25 9.84 -7.22
C LYS A 75 -6.33 10.99 -7.65
N MET A 76 -5.07 10.99 -7.20
CA MET A 76 -4.08 12.00 -7.58
C MET A 76 -3.37 11.70 -8.90
N THR A 77 -3.44 10.44 -9.35
CA THR A 77 -2.77 9.98 -10.56
C THR A 77 -3.66 10.25 -11.77
N PRO A 78 -3.24 11.08 -12.74
CA PRO A 78 -4.03 11.33 -13.94
C PRO A 78 -4.18 10.03 -14.75
N SER A 79 -5.41 9.55 -14.90
CA SER A 79 -5.70 8.34 -15.66
C SER A 79 -6.56 8.65 -16.89
N THR A 80 -6.05 8.40 -18.10
CA THR A 80 -6.82 8.49 -19.35
C THR A 80 -7.53 7.17 -19.69
N MET A 81 -8.05 6.49 -18.67
CA MET A 81 -8.58 5.13 -18.83
C MET A 81 -10.06 5.14 -19.20
N ASP A 82 -10.48 4.10 -19.94
CA ASP A 82 -11.88 3.81 -20.23
C ASP A 82 -12.67 3.57 -18.91
N PRO A 83 -13.91 4.04 -18.77
CA PRO A 83 -14.74 3.88 -17.56
C PRO A 83 -14.79 2.46 -16.97
N LYS A 84 -14.69 1.41 -17.79
CA LYS A 84 -14.65 0.02 -17.30
C LYS A 84 -13.36 -0.30 -16.53
N GLN A 85 -12.21 0.17 -17.02
CA GLN A 85 -10.91 -0.03 -16.38
C GLN A 85 -10.80 0.81 -15.09
N ALA A 86 -11.41 2.00 -15.07
CA ALA A 86 -11.43 2.86 -13.88
C ALA A 86 -12.17 2.18 -12.71
N LYS A 87 -13.31 1.53 -12.98
CA LYS A 87 -14.05 0.75 -11.96
C LYS A 87 -13.21 -0.37 -11.38
N LEU A 88 -12.49 -1.12 -12.22
CA LEU A 88 -11.63 -2.20 -11.75
C LEU A 88 -10.48 -1.67 -10.88
N MET A 89 -9.85 -0.56 -11.27
CA MET A 89 -8.79 0.02 -10.45
C MET A 89 -9.30 0.56 -9.11
N MET A 90 -10.53 1.09 -9.03
CA MET A 90 -11.13 1.50 -7.75
C MET A 90 -11.42 0.31 -6.81
N LEU A 91 -11.57 -0.90 -7.35
CA LEU A 91 -11.74 -2.12 -6.57
C LEU A 91 -10.41 -2.63 -6.00
N MET A 92 -9.27 -2.34 -6.65
CA MET A 92 -7.97 -2.85 -6.22
C MET A 92 -7.61 -2.48 -4.77
N PRO A 93 -7.70 -1.22 -4.32
CA PRO A 93 -7.40 -0.87 -2.93
C PRO A 93 -8.19 -1.69 -1.91
N ILE A 94 -9.44 -2.03 -2.22
CA ILE A 94 -10.30 -2.85 -1.35
C ILE A 94 -9.74 -4.27 -1.27
N ILE A 95 -9.45 -4.89 -2.42
CA ILE A 95 -8.88 -6.25 -2.48
C ILE A 95 -7.54 -6.31 -1.72
N PHE A 96 -6.65 -5.35 -1.96
CA PHE A 96 -5.34 -5.28 -1.31
C PHE A 96 -5.48 -5.07 0.20
N THR A 97 -6.44 -4.26 0.65
CA THR A 97 -6.70 -4.07 2.08
C THR A 97 -7.07 -5.39 2.76
N PHE A 98 -8.02 -6.15 2.20
CA PHE A 98 -8.44 -7.44 2.76
C PHE A 98 -7.31 -8.48 2.74
N MET A 99 -6.52 -8.51 1.66
CA MET A 99 -5.36 -9.39 1.58
C MET A 99 -4.33 -9.07 2.68
N PHE A 100 -4.04 -7.79 2.91
CA PHE A 100 -3.03 -7.34 3.87
C PHE A 100 -3.45 -7.49 5.34
N LEU A 101 -4.72 -7.81 5.65
CA LEU A 101 -5.16 -8.16 7.01
C LEU A 101 -4.41 -9.37 7.60
N ASN A 102 -3.83 -10.21 6.74
CA ASN A 102 -3.12 -11.44 7.13
C ASN A 102 -1.60 -11.36 6.86
N PHE A 103 -1.08 -10.21 6.42
CA PHE A 103 0.35 -10.04 6.17
C PHE A 103 1.06 -9.41 7.36
N ALA A 104 2.36 -9.69 7.49
CA ALA A 104 3.23 -9.11 8.50
C ALA A 104 3.09 -7.57 8.57
N SER A 105 2.86 -7.04 9.77
CA SER A 105 2.56 -5.64 10.01
C SER A 105 3.68 -4.71 9.50
N GLY A 106 4.94 -5.16 9.57
CA GLY A 106 6.09 -4.43 9.01
C GLY A 106 6.01 -4.23 7.49
N LEU A 107 5.44 -5.20 6.76
CA LEU A 107 5.24 -5.09 5.32
C LEU A 107 4.13 -4.09 4.99
N VAL A 108 3.04 -4.12 5.76
CA VAL A 108 1.93 -3.18 5.63
C VAL A 108 2.37 -1.76 5.96
N LEU A 109 3.16 -1.61 7.04
CA LEU A 109 3.75 -0.34 7.46
C LEU A 109 4.65 0.24 6.39
N TYR A 110 5.55 -0.56 5.82
CA TYR A 110 6.40 -0.13 4.70
C TYR A 110 5.58 0.39 3.53
N TRP A 111 4.52 -0.33 3.16
CA TRP A 111 3.64 0.09 2.08
C TRP A 111 2.96 1.42 2.40
N LEU A 112 2.41 1.56 3.61
CA LEU A 112 1.76 2.79 4.07
C LEU A 112 2.72 3.99 3.99
N VAL A 113 3.94 3.85 4.50
CA VAL A 113 4.95 4.91 4.48
C VAL A 113 5.28 5.29 3.03
N ASN A 114 5.48 4.32 2.15
CA ASN A 114 5.74 4.59 0.73
C ASN A 114 4.58 5.30 0.03
N ASN A 115 3.34 4.90 0.30
CA ASN A 115 2.17 5.58 -0.25
C ASN A 115 2.12 7.04 0.21
N ILE A 116 2.37 7.31 1.50
CA ILE A 116 2.38 8.68 2.05
C ILE A 116 3.46 9.52 1.36
N LEU A 117 4.70 9.00 1.26
CA LEU A 117 5.80 9.69 0.59
C LEU A 117 5.48 9.98 -0.88
N SER A 118 4.88 9.00 -1.57
CA SER A 118 4.48 9.14 -2.96
C SER A 118 3.35 10.15 -3.15
N ILE A 119 2.37 10.20 -2.24
CA ILE A 119 1.31 11.22 -2.22
C ILE A 119 1.92 12.61 -2.06
N ILE A 120 2.83 12.77 -1.11
CA ILE A 120 3.53 14.04 -0.87
C ILE A 120 4.29 14.46 -2.12
N GLN A 121 5.06 13.54 -2.72
CA GLN A 121 5.76 13.79 -3.98
C GLN A 121 4.78 14.21 -5.10
N GLN A 122 3.72 13.42 -5.31
CA GLN A 122 2.74 13.66 -6.37
C GLN A 122 2.03 15.01 -6.19
N PHE A 123 1.77 15.42 -4.95
CA PHE A 123 1.20 16.72 -4.64
C PHE A 123 2.11 17.86 -5.13
N PHE A 124 3.42 17.77 -4.86
CA PHE A 124 4.39 18.76 -5.34
C PHE A 124 4.53 18.75 -6.87
N VAL A 125 4.53 17.58 -7.50
CA VAL A 125 4.59 17.43 -8.96
C VAL A 125 3.36 18.07 -9.62
N ASN A 126 2.16 17.73 -9.17
CA ASN A 126 0.91 18.28 -9.70
C ASN A 126 0.86 19.81 -9.55
N ARG A 127 1.35 20.36 -8.42
CA ARG A 127 1.48 21.81 -8.22
C ARG A 127 2.48 22.47 -9.17
N LYS A 128 3.60 21.82 -9.49
CA LYS A 128 4.59 22.34 -10.45
C LYS A 128 4.03 22.34 -11.87
N LEU A 129 3.38 21.25 -12.28
CA LEU A 129 2.75 21.14 -13.60
C LEU A 129 1.63 22.18 -13.80
N ALA A 130 0.82 22.44 -12.77
CA ALA A 130 -0.23 23.47 -12.84
C ALA A 130 0.30 24.91 -12.97
N LYS A 131 1.58 25.16 -12.63
CA LYS A 131 2.22 26.48 -12.73
C LYS A 131 3.00 26.69 -14.04
N GLN A 132 3.22 25.66 -14.85
CA GLN A 132 3.88 25.81 -16.15
C GLN A 132 2.88 26.40 -17.16
N PRO A 133 3.15 27.59 -17.74
CA PRO A 133 2.35 28.07 -18.87
C PRO A 133 2.54 27.12 -20.06
N ALA A 134 1.45 26.90 -20.80
CA ALA A 134 1.37 25.99 -21.94
C ALA A 134 2.33 26.34 -23.07
#